data_AF-A0A932M9H2-F1
#
_entry.id   AF-A0A932M9H2-F1
#
_cell.length_a   1.000
_cell.length_b   1.000
_cell.length_c   1.000
_cell.angle_alpha   90.00
_cell.angle_beta   90.00
_cell.angle_gamma   90.00
#
_symmetry.space_group_name_H-M   'P 1'
#
loop_
_entity.id
_entity.type
_entity.pdbx_description
1 polymer ?
#
loop_
_entity_poly.entity_id
_entity_poly.type
_entity_poly.pdbx_seq_one_letter_code
_entity_poly.pdbx_strand_id
1 'polypeptide(L)'
;MARYHGGKWVKAGFYWSPARWEIITIPKGGRALPGGEELSYFRVPVLFILVLGPLMGAVYVIFLPLIGFGLFFGFAGKKLFLFFRRAVKGVIEKLAALREEEG
;
A
#
# COMPACT_ATOMS: atom_id res chain seq x y z
N MET A 1 7.22 25.83 7.37
CA MET A 1 7.95 24.91 6.45
C MET A 1 8.58 25.75 5.35
N ALA A 2 9.91 25.70 5.19
CA ALA A 2 10.59 26.49 4.16
C ALA A 2 10.36 25.82 2.79
N ARG A 3 9.49 26.42 1.98
CA ARG A 3 9.26 26.06 0.57
C ARG A 3 10.31 26.81 -0.28
N TYR A 4 10.99 26.10 -1.17
CA TYR A 4 11.99 26.66 -2.07
C TYR A 4 11.47 26.55 -3.51
N HIS A 5 11.67 27.59 -4.32
CA HIS A 5 11.28 27.60 -5.72
C HIS A 5 12.47 27.18 -6.61
N GLY A 6 12.16 26.59 -7.77
CA GLY A 6 13.16 26.32 -8.81
C GLY A 6 13.89 27.59 -9.24
N GLY A 7 15.12 27.45 -9.71
CA GLY A 7 16.00 28.57 -10.05
C GLY A 7 16.66 29.26 -8.84
N LYS A 8 16.14 29.08 -7.62
CA LYS A 8 16.72 29.68 -6.41
C LYS A 8 17.99 28.95 -5.99
N TRP A 9 19.01 29.72 -5.62
CA TRP A 9 20.25 29.19 -5.03
C TRP A 9 19.99 28.66 -3.62
N VAL A 10 20.35 27.39 -3.37
CA VAL A 10 20.12 26.74 -2.07
C VAL A 10 21.38 26.05 -1.54
N LYS A 11 21.42 25.89 -0.22
CA LYS A 11 22.50 25.18 0.49
C LYS A 11 22.43 23.67 0.22
N ALA A 12 23.56 22.99 0.41
CA ALA A 12 23.67 21.54 0.30
C ALA A 12 22.62 20.79 1.14
N GLY A 13 22.12 19.69 0.59
CA GLY A 13 21.09 18.86 1.21
C GLY A 13 20.16 18.20 0.20
N PHE A 14 19.15 17.51 0.74
CA PHE A 14 18.13 16.82 -0.04
C PHE A 14 16.89 17.71 -0.18
N TYR A 15 16.37 17.81 -1.40
CA TYR A 15 15.18 18.59 -1.72
C TYR A 15 14.22 17.72 -2.51
N TRP A 16 12.98 17.63 -2.03
CA TRP A 16 11.93 16.85 -2.67
C TRP A 16 11.00 17.75 -3.45
N SER A 17 10.72 17.40 -4.70
CA SER A 17 9.68 17.99 -5.54
C SER A 17 8.42 17.14 -5.46
N PRO A 18 7.32 17.62 -4.84
CA PRO A 18 6.05 16.89 -4.87
C PRO A 18 5.44 16.86 -6.28
N ALA A 19 5.72 17.89 -7.09
CA ALA A 19 5.22 17.98 -8.46
C ALA A 19 5.81 16.90 -9.37
N ARG A 20 7.09 16.55 -9.15
CA ARG A 20 7.80 15.52 -9.92
C ARG A 20 7.99 14.20 -9.16
N TRP A 21 7.59 14.15 -7.90
CA TRP A 21 7.85 13.04 -6.98
C TRP A 21 9.33 12.63 -6.89
N GLU A 22 10.25 13.59 -7.05
CA GLU A 22 11.69 13.34 -7.18
C GLU A 22 12.47 13.98 -6.02
N ILE A 23 13.49 13.28 -5.53
CA ILE A 23 14.44 13.81 -4.53
C ILE A 23 15.74 14.19 -5.23
N ILE A 24 16.09 15.47 -5.15
CA ILE A 24 17.31 16.02 -5.72
C ILE A 24 18.33 16.24 -4.61
N THR A 25 19.56 15.82 -4.88
CA THR A 25 20.69 16.01 -3.95
C THR A 25 21.53 17.20 -4.42
N ILE A 26 21.69 18.18 -3.55
CA ILE A 26 22.52 19.36 -3.81
C ILE A 26 23.90 19.14 -3.16
N PRO A 27 25.00 19.11 -3.94
CA PRO A 27 26.34 18.84 -3.42
C PRO A 27 26.87 19.96 -2.53
N LYS A 28 27.96 19.67 -1.79
CA LYS A 28 28.69 20.66 -0.99
C LYS A 28 29.20 21.76 -1.92
N GLY A 29 28.76 22.99 -1.68
CA GLY A 29 28.96 24.14 -2.58
C GLY A 29 27.66 24.88 -2.89
N GLY A 30 26.52 24.20 -2.79
CA GLY A 30 25.22 24.79 -3.16
C GLY A 30 25.08 24.90 -4.68
N ARG A 31 23.83 24.93 -5.16
CA ARG A 31 23.52 25.19 -6.57
C ARG A 31 22.10 25.73 -6.68
N ALA A 32 21.75 26.26 -7.86
CA ALA A 32 20.37 26.60 -8.17
C ALA A 32 19.52 25.34 -8.30
N LEU A 33 18.36 25.30 -7.65
CA LEU A 33 17.40 24.22 -7.84
C LEU A 33 16.99 24.13 -9.33
N PRO A 34 16.93 22.93 -9.92
CA PRO A 34 16.54 22.79 -11.31
C PRO A 34 15.08 23.21 -11.53
N GLY A 35 14.76 23.65 -12.75
CA GLY A 35 13.42 24.15 -13.09
C GLY A 35 13.22 25.63 -12.81
N GLY A 36 12.01 26.14 -13.07
CA GLY A 36 11.62 27.53 -12.83
C GLY A 36 10.79 27.72 -11.56
N GLU A 37 10.25 28.92 -11.37
CA GLU A 37 9.49 29.30 -10.16
C GLU A 37 8.20 28.50 -9.96
N GLU A 38 7.69 27.89 -11.03
CA GLU A 38 6.55 26.98 -11.02
C GLU A 38 6.80 25.69 -10.23
N LEU A 39 8.07 25.29 -10.10
CA LEU A 39 8.46 24.10 -9.35
C LEU A 39 8.78 24.47 -7.90
N SER A 40 8.14 23.75 -6.99
CA SER A 40 8.37 23.91 -5.57
C SER A 40 9.07 22.68 -4.97
N TYR A 41 10.00 22.97 -4.07
CA TYR A 41 10.88 22.02 -3.43
C TYR A 41 10.80 22.17 -1.91
N PHE A 42 10.82 21.03 -1.23
CA PHE A 42 10.86 20.94 0.23
C PHE A 42 12.18 20.34 0.68
N ARG A 43 12.84 20.98 1.65
CA ARG A 43 14.08 20.42 2.20
C ARG A 43 13.75 19.20 3.06
N VAL A 44 14.29 18.05 2.70
CA VAL A 44 14.09 16.79 3.42
C VAL A 44 15.28 16.55 4.36
N PRO A 45 15.05 16.41 5.67
CA PRO A 45 16.10 15.98 6.60
C PRO A 45 16.59 14.57 6.25
N VAL A 46 17.90 14.32 6.38
CA VAL A 46 18.48 12.99 6.12
C VAL A 46 17.83 11.92 7.00
N LEU A 47 17.47 12.26 8.24
CA LEU A 47 16.77 11.36 9.15
C LEU A 47 15.46 10.83 8.55
N PHE A 48 14.71 11.68 7.83
CA PHE A 48 13.45 11.26 7.20
C PHE A 48 13.70 10.19 6.14
N ILE A 49 14.71 10.38 5.29
CA ILE A 49 15.09 9.39 4.26
C ILE A 49 15.53 8.08 4.92
N LEU A 50 16.30 8.16 6.01
CA LEU A 50 16.79 7.01 6.74
C LEU A 50 15.65 6.21 7.40
N VAL A 51 14.66 6.89 7.98
CA VAL A 51 13.48 6.26 8.60
C VAL A 51 12.51 5.71 7.55
N LEU A 52 12.45 6.34 6.37
CA LEU A 52 11.52 5.93 5.31
C LEU A 52 11.81 4.51 4.82
N GLY A 53 13.07 4.10 4.75
CA GLY A 53 13.45 2.72 4.35
C GLY A 53 12.85 1.65 5.27
N PRO A 54 13.19 1.63 6.57
CA PRO A 54 12.59 0.71 7.54
C PRO A 54 11.07 0.83 7.63
N LEU A 55 10.52 2.04 7.53
CA LEU A 55 9.08 2.26 7.57
C LEU A 55 8.38 1.58 6.38
N MET A 56 8.91 1.73 5.17
CA MET A 56 8.39 1.05 3.98
C MET A 56 8.50 -0.47 4.10
N GLY A 57 9.60 -0.97 4.67
CA GLY A 57 9.76 -2.39 4.99
C GLY A 57 8.72 -2.89 6.01
N ALA A 58 8.48 -2.13 7.07
CA ALA A 58 7.49 -2.48 8.09
C ALA A 58 6.07 -2.50 7.50
N VAL A 59 5.71 -1.49 6.68
CA VAL A 59 4.45 -1.46 5.95
C VAL A 59 4.31 -2.70 5.08
N TYR A 60 5.35 -3.05 4.31
CA TYR A 60 5.35 -4.24 3.47
C TYR A 60 5.14 -5.53 4.28
N VAL A 61 5.90 -5.74 5.35
CA VAL A 61 5.82 -6.94 6.21
C VAL A 61 4.47 -7.07 6.92
N ILE A 62 3.81 -5.96 7.25
CA ILE A 62 2.48 -5.98 7.88
C ILE A 62 1.38 -6.17 6.83
N PHE A 63 1.46 -5.50 5.68
CA PHE A 63 0.43 -5.59 4.65
C PHE A 63 0.44 -6.93 3.92
N LEU A 64 1.60 -7.55 3.70
CA LEU A 64 1.68 -8.85 3.03
C LEU A 64 0.81 -9.92 3.69
N PRO A 65 0.93 -10.21 5.00
CA PRO A 65 0.12 -11.23 5.65
C PRO A 65 -1.35 -10.83 5.71
N LEU A 66 -1.68 -9.54 5.88
CA LEU A 66 -3.08 -9.08 5.84
C LEU A 66 -3.75 -9.41 4.49
N ILE A 67 -3.08 -9.06 3.40
CA ILE A 67 -3.56 -9.34 2.05
C ILE A 67 -3.55 -10.86 1.80
N GLY A 68 -2.49 -11.55 2.19
CA GLY A 68 -2.32 -12.99 2.04
C GLY A 68 -3.42 -13.79 2.75
N PHE A 69 -3.71 -13.47 4.02
CA PHE A 69 -4.80 -14.08 4.77
C PHE A 69 -6.17 -13.70 4.18
N GLY A 70 -6.38 -12.43 3.82
CA GLY A 70 -7.63 -12.00 3.20
C GLY A 70 -7.94 -12.76 1.90
N LEU A 71 -6.94 -12.94 1.04
CA LEU A 71 -7.03 -13.76 -0.16
C LEU A 71 -7.24 -15.23 0.19
N PHE A 72 -6.42 -15.80 1.08
CA PHE A 72 -6.50 -17.21 1.47
C PHE A 72 -7.89 -17.57 2.00
N PHE A 73 -8.39 -16.86 3.01
CA PHE A 73 -9.72 -17.09 3.57
C PHE A 73 -10.84 -16.74 2.59
N GLY A 74 -10.66 -15.70 1.78
CA GLY A 74 -11.63 -15.33 0.74
C GLY A 74 -11.81 -16.43 -0.32
N PHE A 75 -10.71 -17.04 -0.77
CA PHE A 75 -10.74 -18.11 -1.76
C PHE A 75 -11.13 -19.46 -1.16
N ALA A 76 -10.54 -19.84 -0.01
CA ALA A 76 -10.87 -21.08 0.68
C ALA A 76 -12.32 -21.09 1.16
N GLY A 77 -12.80 -19.98 1.74
CA GLY A 77 -14.16 -19.83 2.22
C GLY A 77 -15.20 -19.94 1.10
N LYS A 78 -14.95 -19.31 -0.07
CA LYS A 78 -15.87 -19.42 -1.23
C LYS A 78 -15.99 -20.86 -1.74
N LYS A 79 -14.88 -21.58 -1.87
CA LYS A 79 -14.90 -22.98 -2.33
C LYS A 79 -15.59 -23.89 -1.30
N LEU A 80 -15.26 -23.73 -0.02
CA LEU A 80 -15.82 -24.54 1.05
C LEU A 80 -17.32 -24.29 1.22
N PHE A 81 -17.77 -23.03 1.12
CA PHE A 81 -19.17 -22.65 1.21
C PHE A 81 -20.01 -23.24 0.06
N LEU A 82 -19.49 -23.26 -1.16
CA LEU A 82 -20.18 -23.88 -2.31
C LEU A 82 -20.34 -25.39 -2.13
N PHE A 83 -19.31 -26.05 -1.60
CA PHE A 83 -19.36 -27.49 -1.29
C PHE A 83 -20.35 -27.78 -0.17
N PHE A 84 -20.32 -26.99 0.90
CA PHE A 84 -21.24 -27.11 2.02
C PHE A 84 -22.70 -26.90 1.59
N ARG A 85 -22.99 -25.89 0.75
CA ARG A 85 -24.34 -25.65 0.23
C ARG A 85 -24.90 -26.82 -0.58
N ARG A 86 -24.06 -27.50 -1.36
CA ARG A 86 -24.45 -28.71 -2.10
C ARG A 86 -24.72 -29.88 -1.15
N ALA A 87 -23.84 -30.09 -0.17
CA ALA A 87 -24.02 -31.15 0.83
C ALA A 87 -25.29 -30.96 1.66
N VAL A 88 -25.56 -29.73 2.12
CA VAL A 88 -26.77 -29.39 2.89
C VAL A 88 -28.04 -29.62 2.08
N LYS A 89 -28.08 -29.22 0.80
CA LYS A 89 -29.25 -29.49 -0.06
C LYS A 89 -29.54 -30.98 -0.21
N GLY A 90 -28.51 -31.80 -0.45
CA GLY A 90 -28.70 -33.24 -0.61
C GLY A 90 -29.20 -33.94 0.66
N VAL A 91 -28.81 -33.45 1.85
CA VAL A 91 -29.34 -33.95 3.12
C VAL A 91 -30.80 -33.55 3.33
N ILE A 92 -31.16 -32.30 3.03
CA ILE A 92 -32.55 -31.82 3.13
C ILE A 92 -33.47 -32.60 2.19
N GLU A 93 -33.05 -32.84 0.95
CA GLU A 93 -33.82 -33.63 -0.02
C GLU A 93 -34.03 -35.07 0.46
N LYS A 94 -33.00 -35.71 1.04
CA LYS A 94 -33.15 -37.04 1.65
C LYS A 94 -34.10 -37.05 2.84
N LEU A 95 -34.02 -36.05 3.71
CA LEU A 95 -34.90 -35.93 4.88
C LEU A 95 -36.35 -35.65 4.48
N ALA A 96 -36.57 -34.87 3.41
CA ALA A 96 -37.89 -34.63 2.87
C ALA A 96 -38.51 -35.91 2.27
N ALA A 97 -37.72 -36.68 1.52
CA ALA A 97 -38.16 -37.95 0.94
C ALA A 97 -38.55 -38.98 2.02
N LEU A 98 -37.74 -39.11 3.08
CA LEU A 98 -38.05 -40.01 4.20
C LEU A 98 -39.32 -39.59 4.97
N ARG A 99 -39.58 -38.28 5.07
CA ARG A 99 -40.76 -37.74 5.74
C ARG A 99 -42.05 -37.95 4.93
N GLU A 100 -41.96 -38.05 3.61
CA GLU A 100 -43.10 -38.38 2.74
C GLU A 100 -43.40 -39.90 2.71
N GLU A 101 -42.41 -40.77 2.98
CA GLU A 101 -42.63 -42.21 3.09
C GLU A 101 -43.19 -42.65 4.46
N GLU A 102 -42.98 -41.87 5.52
CA GLU A 102 -43.49 -42.16 6.88
C GLU A 102 -44.89 -41.57 7.19
N GLY A 103 -45.49 -40.76 6.31
CA GLY A 103 -46.78 -40.09 6.51
C GLY A 103 -47.91 -40.65 5.66
#